data_AF-A0A7J4TGR5-F1
#
_entry.id   AF-A0A7J4TGR5-F1
#
_cell.length_a   1.000
_cell.length_b   1.000
_cell.length_c   1.000
_cell.angle_alpha   90.00
_cell.angle_beta   90.00
_cell.angle_gamma   90.00
#
_symmetry.space_group_name_H-M   'P 1'
#
loop_
_entity.id
_entity.type
_entity.pdbx_description
1 polymer ?
#
loop_
_entity_poly.entity_id
_entity_poly.type
_entity_poly.pdbx_seq_one_letter_code
_entity_poly.pdbx_strand_id
1 'polypeptide(L)'
;RRTQDIPNCCGNRKCEEGEDLCSCSADCNEKCEGSVEFKLPGEKLQTAKYFQWGCASNASKTSKGCIIRYNPIEIDPRTEYHEITKDGLVMGITIEYDLPLVINQRMIQVEIQLKDYDKEKIKLPAAINEIRFMDKNLVLGRLRNIQSSKRGFTSINSYLQVQVPLTYSMQIPEEQRQISIEIDYQAIKLKKVKSLDSEGKQITDAYNQPVYAYLEDGALISKDKKSLNNKIYFLDPNYNELKIDFSQD
;
A
#
# COMPACT_ATOMS: atom_id res chain seq x y z
N ARG A 1 27.12 29.35 47.88
CA ARG A 1 25.92 28.68 48.43
C ARG A 1 25.94 27.26 47.89
N ARG A 2 26.08 26.23 48.76
CA ARG A 2 25.88 24.84 48.36
C ARG A 2 24.39 24.68 48.05
N THR A 3 24.03 24.52 46.79
CA THR A 3 22.71 24.05 46.40
C THR A 3 22.53 22.65 47.00
N GLN A 4 21.52 22.48 47.85
CA GLN A 4 21.08 21.14 48.24
C GLN A 4 20.69 20.41 46.95
N ASP A 5 21.24 19.21 46.74
CA ASP A 5 20.78 18.28 45.73
C ASP A 5 19.35 17.86 46.14
N ILE A 6 18.35 18.58 45.63
CA ILE A 6 16.95 18.18 45.77
C ILE A 6 16.70 17.12 44.69
N PRO A 7 16.29 15.90 45.05
CA PRO A 7 15.97 14.87 44.08
C PRO A 7 14.73 15.23 43.25
N ASN A 8 14.74 14.87 41.98
CA ASN A 8 13.77 15.12 40.91
C ASN A 8 13.54 16.62 40.64
N CYS A 9 14.62 17.39 40.66
CA CYS A 9 14.58 18.83 40.45
C CYS A 9 15.53 19.24 39.33
N CYS A 10 14.96 19.80 38.27
CA CYS A 10 15.73 20.26 37.13
C CYS A 10 16.59 21.50 37.47
N GLY A 11 17.86 21.47 37.06
CA GLY A 11 18.92 22.44 37.38
C GLY A 11 19.90 21.97 38.47
N ASN A 12 19.81 20.73 38.96
CA ASN A 12 20.72 20.16 39.95
C ASN A 12 21.98 19.50 39.33
N ARG A 13 22.07 19.50 37.99
CA ARG A 13 23.14 18.94 37.14
C ARG A 13 23.29 17.43 37.23
N LYS A 14 22.27 16.71 37.69
CA LYS A 14 22.21 15.25 37.70
C LYS A 14 20.94 14.82 36.97
N CYS A 15 21.09 14.01 35.94
CA CYS A 15 19.95 13.34 35.32
C CYS A 15 19.49 12.20 36.24
N GLU A 16 18.36 12.37 36.90
CA GLU A 16 17.85 11.41 37.87
C GLU A 16 16.93 10.35 37.22
N GLU A 17 16.66 9.27 37.94
CA GLU A 17 15.88 8.15 37.40
C GLU A 17 14.44 8.59 37.06
N GLY A 18 14.15 8.63 35.76
CA GLY A 18 12.87 9.12 35.22
C GLY A 18 12.91 10.56 34.69
N GLU A 19 14.05 11.24 34.78
CA GLU A 19 14.31 12.46 34.01
C GLU A 19 14.94 12.09 32.66
N ASP A 20 14.56 12.80 31.61
CA ASP A 20 15.23 12.78 30.31
C ASP A 20 15.43 14.21 29.78
N LEU A 21 16.06 14.38 28.62
CA LEU A 21 16.23 15.71 28.02
C LEU A 21 14.90 16.46 27.84
N CYS A 22 13.83 15.71 27.59
CA CYS A 22 12.52 16.23 27.27
C CYS A 22 11.78 16.70 28.55
N SER A 23 12.10 16.16 29.72
CA SER A 23 11.59 16.58 31.04
C SER A 23 12.54 17.51 31.81
N CYS A 24 13.86 17.37 31.64
CA CYS A 24 14.89 18.18 32.26
C CYS A 24 16.15 18.34 31.38
N SER A 25 16.10 19.26 30.42
CA SER A 25 17.21 19.52 29.48
C SER A 25 18.45 20.13 30.12
N ALA A 26 18.34 20.70 31.32
CA ALA A 26 19.45 21.31 32.02
C ALA A 26 20.40 20.28 32.68
N ASP A 27 19.87 19.10 33.03
CA ASP A 27 20.60 18.10 33.81
C ASP A 27 20.84 16.81 33.02
N CYS A 28 19.97 16.48 32.06
CA CYS A 28 20.10 15.33 31.18
C CYS A 28 20.81 15.71 29.87
N ASN A 29 21.98 15.11 29.62
CA ASN A 29 22.78 15.37 28.41
C ASN A 29 22.47 14.38 27.26
N GLU A 30 21.49 13.48 27.42
CA GLU A 30 21.09 12.54 26.37
C GLU A 30 20.39 13.27 25.22
N LYS A 31 20.60 12.85 23.97
CA LYS A 31 19.97 13.52 22.81
C LYS A 31 18.54 12.98 22.60
N CYS A 32 17.53 13.81 22.89
CA CYS A 32 16.11 13.61 22.52
C CYS A 32 15.78 14.29 21.17
N GLU A 33 16.79 14.42 20.30
CA GLU A 33 16.74 15.12 19.01
C GLU A 33 17.71 14.46 18.02
N GLY A 34 17.39 14.56 16.72
CA GLY A 34 18.20 14.00 15.63
C GLY A 34 17.65 12.69 15.09
N SER A 35 18.26 12.18 14.03
CA SER A 35 17.78 10.97 13.34
C SER A 35 17.86 9.74 14.23
N VAL A 36 16.87 8.85 14.11
CA VAL A 36 16.89 7.55 14.77
C VAL A 36 17.99 6.68 14.16
N GLU A 37 18.72 5.94 14.99
CA GLU A 37 19.71 4.96 14.51
C GLU A 37 19.19 3.53 14.77
N PHE A 38 19.42 2.62 13.83
CA PHE A 38 19.03 1.21 13.96
C PHE A 38 20.08 0.29 13.33
N LYS A 39 20.13 -0.96 13.80
CA LYS A 39 21.09 -1.98 13.33
C LYS A 39 20.33 -3.25 12.95
N LEU A 40 20.51 -3.70 11.71
CA LEU A 40 20.04 -5.01 11.27
C LEU A 40 21.04 -6.11 11.71
N PRO A 41 20.60 -7.36 11.94
CA PRO A 41 21.50 -8.45 12.29
C PRO A 41 22.61 -8.63 11.24
N GLY A 42 23.86 -8.50 11.68
CA GLY A 42 25.05 -8.62 10.81
C GLY A 42 25.37 -7.37 9.97
N GLU A 43 24.62 -6.28 10.11
CA GLU A 43 24.88 -5.02 9.39
C GLU A 43 25.47 -3.93 10.29
N LYS A 44 25.98 -2.87 9.66
CA LYS A 44 26.45 -1.67 10.36
C LYS A 44 25.25 -0.88 10.89
N LEU A 45 25.52 -0.03 11.89
CA LEU A 45 24.55 0.95 12.36
C LEU A 45 24.14 1.87 11.20
N GLN A 46 22.83 2.04 11.03
CA GLN A 46 22.20 2.85 9.99
C GLN A 46 21.40 3.99 10.62
N THR A 47 21.30 5.09 9.89
CA THR A 47 20.53 6.27 10.31
C THR A 47 19.22 6.31 9.52
N ALA A 48 18.10 6.42 10.23
CA ALA A 48 16.77 6.57 9.68
C ALA A 48 16.64 7.89 8.90
N LYS A 49 15.91 7.83 7.78
CA LYS A 49 15.75 8.96 6.88
C LYS A 49 14.59 9.86 7.29
N TYR A 50 13.48 9.28 7.73
CA TYR A 50 12.22 9.96 8.01
C TYR A 50 11.89 10.04 9.52
N PHE A 51 12.48 9.17 10.33
CA PHE A 51 12.31 9.14 11.78
C PHE A 51 13.40 9.93 12.52
N GLN A 52 12.93 10.73 13.48
CA GLN A 52 13.75 11.51 14.38
C GLN A 52 13.29 11.31 15.82
N TRP A 53 14.21 11.42 16.76
CA TRP A 53 13.88 11.57 18.17
C TRP A 53 13.23 12.93 18.43
N GLY A 54 12.22 12.94 19.28
CA GLY A 54 11.58 14.17 19.71
C GLY A 54 10.82 14.03 21.02
N CYS A 55 10.62 15.17 21.68
CA CYS A 55 9.91 15.26 22.95
C CYS A 55 8.40 15.05 22.75
N ALA A 56 7.78 14.07 23.42
CA ALA A 56 6.34 13.87 23.47
C ALA A 56 5.63 15.15 23.96
N SER A 57 4.51 15.51 23.35
CA SER A 57 3.79 16.76 23.62
C SER A 57 3.31 16.87 25.08
N ASN A 58 3.19 15.72 25.76
CA ASN A 58 2.73 15.58 27.14
C ASN A 58 3.83 15.07 28.09
N ALA A 59 5.12 15.12 27.68
CA ALA A 59 6.27 14.61 28.42
C ALA A 59 6.43 15.18 29.84
N SER A 60 5.79 16.32 30.14
CA SER A 60 5.87 17.01 31.44
C SER A 60 5.38 16.21 32.66
N LYS A 61 4.73 15.03 32.51
CA LYS A 61 4.08 14.35 33.65
C LYS A 61 4.43 12.88 33.86
N THR A 62 5.14 12.25 32.92
CA THR A 62 5.54 10.84 33.05
C THR A 62 6.91 10.69 32.42
N SER A 63 7.79 10.01 33.16
CA SER A 63 9.24 9.82 33.04
C SER A 63 9.76 9.12 31.77
N LYS A 64 9.07 9.32 30.63
CA LYS A 64 9.46 8.88 29.28
C LYS A 64 8.94 9.89 28.25
N GLY A 65 9.67 10.99 28.09
CA GLY A 65 9.39 12.07 27.16
C GLY A 65 9.99 11.88 25.78
N CYS A 66 11.05 11.09 25.63
CA CYS A 66 11.68 10.88 24.32
C CYS A 66 10.93 9.82 23.50
N ILE A 67 10.39 10.22 22.35
CA ILE A 67 9.67 9.33 21.42
C ILE A 67 10.20 9.50 20.00
N ILE A 68 10.17 8.43 19.22
CA ILE A 68 10.37 8.52 17.78
C ILE A 68 9.17 9.22 17.15
N ARG A 69 9.44 10.22 16.31
CA ARG A 69 8.47 10.96 15.52
C ARG A 69 8.87 10.90 14.05
N TYR A 70 7.88 10.86 13.17
CA TYR A 70 8.10 11.10 11.74
C TYR A 70 7.66 12.53 11.41
N ASN A 71 8.39 13.20 10.53
CA ASN A 71 8.05 14.56 10.11
C ASN A 71 6.99 14.52 8.98
N PRO A 72 5.76 15.00 9.20
CA PRO A 72 4.72 15.00 8.18
C PRO A 72 4.99 15.99 7.03
N ILE A 73 5.97 16.90 7.14
CA ILE A 73 6.35 17.83 6.06
C ILE A 73 7.04 17.11 4.89
N GLU A 74 7.49 15.87 5.09
CA GLU A 74 8.16 15.07 4.06
C GLU A 74 7.19 14.18 3.25
N ILE A 75 5.88 14.41 3.40
CA ILE A 75 4.83 13.67 2.67
C ILE A 75 4.71 14.22 1.26
N ASP A 76 5.09 13.39 0.29
CA ASP A 76 5.01 13.68 -1.14
C ASP A 76 3.94 12.79 -1.80
N PRO A 77 2.79 13.36 -2.21
CA PRO A 77 1.73 12.60 -2.86
C PRO A 77 2.18 12.13 -4.24
N ARG A 78 1.91 10.86 -4.55
CA ARG A 78 2.24 10.22 -5.81
C ARG A 78 0.99 9.69 -6.48
N THR A 79 0.93 9.91 -7.78
CA THR A 79 -0.06 9.32 -8.68
C THR A 79 0.67 8.56 -9.76
N GLU A 80 0.34 7.29 -9.92
CA GLU A 80 0.84 6.45 -11.01
C GLU A 80 -0.31 5.99 -11.89
N TYR A 81 -0.08 5.98 -13.21
CA TYR A 81 -1.03 5.49 -14.18
C TYR A 81 -0.45 4.28 -14.93
N HIS A 82 -1.24 3.22 -15.02
CA HIS A 82 -0.89 1.98 -15.72
C HIS A 82 -2.04 1.57 -16.63
N GLU A 83 -1.70 0.94 -17.75
CA GLU A 83 -2.69 0.34 -18.66
C GLU A 83 -2.47 -1.17 -18.77
N ILE A 84 -3.55 -1.92 -18.69
CA ILE A 84 -3.57 -3.38 -18.84
C ILE A 84 -4.41 -3.73 -20.06
N THR A 85 -3.77 -4.39 -21.03
CA THR A 85 -4.45 -4.98 -22.19
C THR A 85 -4.28 -6.49 -22.13
N LYS A 86 -5.34 -7.20 -21.74
CA LYS A 86 -5.28 -8.65 -21.53
C LYS A 86 -6.64 -9.30 -21.69
N ASP A 87 -6.66 -10.49 -22.29
CA ASP A 87 -7.87 -11.30 -22.49
C ASP A 87 -9.05 -10.57 -23.17
N GLY A 88 -8.76 -9.60 -24.03
CA GLY A 88 -9.78 -8.79 -24.68
C GLY A 88 -10.39 -7.69 -23.80
N LEU A 89 -9.76 -7.35 -22.68
CA LEU A 89 -10.09 -6.17 -21.86
C LEU A 89 -8.94 -5.16 -21.92
N VAL A 90 -9.28 -3.88 -21.92
CA VAL A 90 -8.35 -2.76 -21.72
C VAL A 90 -8.79 -1.99 -20.48
N MET A 91 -7.95 -2.02 -19.44
CA MET A 91 -8.21 -1.35 -18.16
C MET A 91 -7.14 -0.29 -17.89
N GLY A 92 -7.58 0.94 -17.59
CA GLY A 92 -6.72 1.97 -17.01
C GLY A 92 -6.71 1.85 -15.49
N ILE A 93 -5.55 2.00 -14.87
CA ILE A 93 -5.40 1.92 -13.41
C ILE A 93 -4.65 3.16 -12.94
N THR A 94 -5.29 3.91 -12.06
CA THR A 94 -4.70 5.05 -11.38
C THR A 94 -4.48 4.67 -9.92
N ILE A 95 -3.27 4.88 -9.42
CA ILE A 95 -2.87 4.51 -8.06
C ILE A 95 -2.36 5.77 -7.38
N GLU A 96 -2.97 6.13 -6.26
CA GLU A 96 -2.64 7.32 -5.48
C GLU A 96 -2.19 6.91 -4.08
N TYR A 97 -1.03 7.40 -3.68
CA TYR A 97 -0.42 7.11 -2.39
C TYR A 97 0.59 8.17 -1.98
N ASP A 98 0.92 8.24 -0.70
CA ASP A 98 1.91 9.18 -0.19
C ASP A 98 3.28 8.52 0.02
N LEU A 99 4.35 9.28 -0.20
CA LEU A 99 5.70 8.90 0.17
C LEU A 99 6.17 9.70 1.39
N PRO A 100 6.78 9.06 2.39
CA PRO A 100 6.84 7.61 2.61
C PRO A 100 5.47 7.02 3.02
N LEU A 101 5.27 5.72 2.80
CA LEU A 101 4.04 5.01 3.14
C LEU A 101 3.99 4.65 4.63
N VAL A 102 3.04 5.21 5.36
CA VAL A 102 2.84 4.88 6.78
C VAL A 102 1.89 3.69 6.90
N ILE A 103 2.42 2.53 7.33
CA ILE A 103 1.61 1.32 7.50
C ILE A 103 0.54 1.51 8.59
N ASN A 104 -0.58 0.79 8.48
CA ASN A 104 -1.71 0.83 9.42
C ASN A 104 -2.41 2.20 9.61
N GLN A 105 -1.92 3.28 9.00
CA GLN A 105 -2.52 4.62 9.09
C GLN A 105 -3.02 5.13 7.75
N ARG A 106 -2.33 4.82 6.63
CA ARG A 106 -2.74 5.25 5.29
C ARG A 106 -3.16 4.07 4.43
N MET A 107 -4.07 4.37 3.50
CA MET A 107 -4.55 3.42 2.50
C MET A 107 -4.09 3.88 1.12
N ILE A 108 -3.79 2.91 0.24
CA ILE A 108 -3.51 3.22 -1.16
C ILE A 108 -4.84 3.31 -1.89
N GLN A 109 -5.10 4.44 -2.55
CA GLN A 109 -6.28 4.63 -3.36
C GLN A 109 -6.02 4.07 -4.76
N VAL A 110 -6.94 3.23 -5.24
CA VAL A 110 -6.86 2.60 -6.56
C VAL A 110 -8.15 2.89 -7.30
N GLU A 111 -8.02 3.49 -8.48
CA GLU A 111 -9.08 3.61 -9.46
C GLU A 111 -8.79 2.68 -10.64
N ILE A 112 -9.77 1.88 -11.05
CA ILE A 112 -9.69 1.02 -12.23
C ILE A 112 -10.83 1.40 -13.15
N GLN A 113 -10.53 1.74 -14.40
CA GLN A 113 -11.49 2.12 -15.43
C GLN A 113 -11.45 1.14 -16.60
N LEU A 114 -12.61 0.62 -17.02
CA LEU A 114 -12.71 -0.13 -18.28
C LEU A 114 -12.65 0.86 -19.46
N LYS A 115 -11.56 0.83 -20.22
CA LYS A 115 -11.35 1.70 -21.38
C LYS A 115 -11.90 1.12 -22.68
N ASP A 116 -11.74 -0.19 -22.87
CA ASP A 116 -12.20 -0.89 -24.07
C ASP A 116 -12.35 -2.39 -23.79
N TYR A 117 -13.06 -3.09 -24.68
CA TYR A 117 -13.11 -4.55 -24.68
C TYR A 117 -13.45 -5.12 -26.07
N ASP A 118 -12.93 -6.30 -26.34
CA ASP A 118 -13.21 -7.07 -27.53
C ASP A 118 -14.58 -7.77 -27.39
N LYS A 119 -15.60 -7.20 -28.04
CA LYS A 119 -16.99 -7.69 -28.05
C LYS A 119 -17.15 -9.09 -28.65
N GLU A 120 -16.16 -9.57 -29.40
CA GLU A 120 -16.17 -10.93 -29.95
C GLU A 120 -15.60 -11.97 -28.95
N LYS A 121 -14.85 -11.52 -27.94
CA LYS A 121 -14.18 -12.39 -26.95
C LYS A 121 -14.77 -12.31 -25.56
N ILE A 122 -15.32 -11.16 -25.17
CA ILE A 122 -15.78 -10.91 -23.81
C ILE A 122 -17.18 -10.30 -23.81
N LYS A 123 -17.99 -10.76 -22.87
CA LYS A 123 -19.28 -10.18 -22.52
C LYS A 123 -19.20 -9.54 -21.12
N LEU A 124 -19.70 -8.31 -21.02
CA LEU A 124 -19.84 -7.59 -19.76
C LEU A 124 -21.02 -8.15 -18.92
N PRO A 125 -20.98 -8.04 -17.57
CA PRO A 125 -19.99 -7.31 -16.77
C PRO A 125 -18.65 -8.05 -16.62
N ALA A 126 -17.57 -7.27 -16.61
CA ALA A 126 -16.29 -7.70 -16.06
C ALA A 126 -16.16 -7.18 -14.62
N ALA A 127 -15.55 -7.91 -13.70
CA ALA A 127 -15.55 -7.52 -12.30
C ALA A 127 -14.22 -7.84 -11.62
N ILE A 128 -13.83 -6.95 -10.71
CA ILE A 128 -12.61 -7.09 -9.91
C ILE A 128 -12.94 -7.90 -8.64
N ASN A 129 -12.22 -8.99 -8.43
CA ASN A 129 -12.38 -9.89 -7.29
C ASN A 129 -11.47 -9.48 -6.13
N GLU A 130 -10.22 -9.21 -6.44
CA GLU A 130 -9.19 -8.89 -5.44
C GLU A 130 -8.16 -7.93 -6.02
N ILE A 131 -7.70 -6.99 -5.19
CA ILE A 131 -6.52 -6.16 -5.45
C ILE A 131 -5.51 -6.47 -4.35
N ARG A 132 -4.26 -6.73 -4.72
CA ARG A 132 -3.15 -6.97 -3.79
C ARG A 132 -1.99 -6.03 -4.09
N PHE A 133 -1.36 -5.52 -3.04
CA PHE A 133 -0.04 -4.93 -3.11
C PHE A 133 0.99 -5.93 -2.59
N MET A 134 2.06 -6.14 -3.33
CA MET A 134 3.06 -7.17 -3.03
C MET A 134 4.49 -6.67 -3.20
N ASP A 135 5.39 -7.13 -2.33
CA ASP A 135 6.85 -7.13 -2.53
C ASP A 135 7.32 -8.57 -2.76
N LYS A 136 7.70 -8.89 -4.00
CA LYS A 136 7.95 -10.27 -4.46
C LYS A 136 6.77 -11.19 -4.15
N ASN A 137 6.86 -11.98 -3.08
CA ASN A 137 5.84 -12.92 -2.58
C ASN A 137 5.19 -12.46 -1.26
N LEU A 138 5.68 -11.38 -0.65
CA LEU A 138 5.10 -10.79 0.55
C LEU A 138 3.89 -9.94 0.18
N VAL A 139 2.74 -10.24 0.76
CA VAL A 139 1.53 -9.40 0.61
C VAL A 139 1.63 -8.24 1.58
N LEU A 140 1.71 -7.03 1.04
CA LEU A 140 1.78 -5.78 1.81
C LEU A 140 0.38 -5.25 2.15
N GLY A 141 -0.62 -5.55 1.32
CA GLY A 141 -2.00 -5.13 1.52
C GLY A 141 -2.91 -5.85 0.53
N ARG A 142 -4.18 -6.05 0.90
CA ARG A 142 -5.16 -6.69 0.00
C ARG A 142 -6.58 -6.27 0.31
N LEU A 143 -7.41 -6.23 -0.73
CA LEU A 143 -8.84 -6.04 -0.63
C LEU A 143 -9.54 -7.14 -1.45
N ARG A 144 -10.39 -7.95 -0.79
CA ARG A 144 -11.11 -9.09 -1.38
C ARG A 144 -12.60 -8.81 -1.50
N ASN A 145 -13.28 -9.59 -2.33
CA ASN A 145 -14.74 -9.54 -2.49
C ASN A 145 -15.25 -8.12 -2.82
N ILE A 146 -14.47 -7.39 -3.63
CA ILE A 146 -14.80 -6.03 -4.05
C ILE A 146 -16.16 -5.98 -4.77
N GLN A 147 -16.58 -7.11 -5.34
CA GLN A 147 -17.88 -7.38 -5.95
C GLN A 147 -19.13 -7.18 -5.08
N SER A 148 -18.99 -6.88 -3.78
CA SER A 148 -20.12 -6.57 -2.89
C SER A 148 -20.93 -5.34 -3.35
N SER A 149 -20.39 -4.51 -4.25
CA SER A 149 -21.06 -3.35 -4.85
C SER A 149 -21.77 -3.63 -6.19
N LYS A 150 -22.27 -4.85 -6.44
CA LYS A 150 -23.35 -5.21 -7.41
C LYS A 150 -23.30 -4.73 -8.88
N ARG A 151 -22.30 -4.00 -9.34
CA ARG A 151 -22.12 -3.67 -10.77
C ARG A 151 -20.63 -3.62 -11.05
N GLY A 152 -20.07 -4.72 -11.54
CA GLY A 152 -18.78 -4.66 -12.21
C GLY A 152 -18.79 -3.66 -13.38
N PHE A 153 -17.78 -3.68 -14.21
CA PHE A 153 -17.73 -2.88 -15.42
C PHE A 153 -18.84 -3.28 -16.40
N THR A 154 -19.94 -2.53 -16.44
CA THR A 154 -21.09 -2.80 -17.32
C THR A 154 -21.01 -2.08 -18.67
N SER A 155 -20.10 -1.12 -18.81
CA SER A 155 -19.89 -0.36 -20.04
C SER A 155 -18.47 0.20 -20.09
N ILE A 156 -18.03 0.63 -21.27
CA ILE A 156 -16.83 1.47 -21.40
C ILE A 156 -16.98 2.72 -20.50
N ASN A 157 -15.87 3.17 -19.94
CA ASN A 157 -15.73 4.24 -18.95
C ASN A 157 -16.34 3.97 -17.57
N SER A 158 -16.91 2.79 -17.34
CA SER A 158 -17.22 2.37 -15.97
C SER A 158 -15.93 2.24 -15.17
N TYR A 159 -15.96 2.72 -13.93
CA TYR A 159 -14.80 2.71 -13.04
C TYR A 159 -15.15 2.17 -11.66
N LEU A 160 -14.12 1.73 -10.97
CA LEU A 160 -14.13 1.23 -9.60
C LEU A 160 -13.07 1.99 -8.83
N GLN A 161 -13.45 2.66 -7.75
CA GLN A 161 -12.53 3.33 -6.84
C GLN A 161 -12.57 2.64 -5.49
N VAL A 162 -11.41 2.23 -4.98
CA VAL A 162 -11.28 1.54 -3.71
C VAL A 162 -10.05 2.01 -2.95
N GLN A 163 -10.07 1.83 -1.63
CA GLN A 163 -8.93 2.06 -0.76
C GLN A 163 -8.43 0.72 -0.23
N VAL A 164 -7.15 0.43 -0.43
CA VAL A 164 -6.52 -0.82 -0.01
C VAL A 164 -5.65 -0.55 1.21
N PRO A 165 -5.97 -1.14 2.37
CA PRO A 165 -5.15 -0.99 3.56
C PRO A 165 -3.85 -1.80 3.42
N LEU A 166 -2.75 -1.19 3.85
CA LEU A 166 -1.47 -1.88 4.00
C LEU A 166 -1.42 -2.53 5.39
N THR A 167 -1.19 -3.85 5.39
CA THR A 167 -1.23 -4.73 6.57
C THR A 167 -0.05 -5.70 6.51
N TYR A 168 1.14 -5.23 6.86
CA TYR A 168 2.30 -6.10 7.04
C TYR A 168 3.14 -5.65 8.23
N SER A 169 3.87 -6.58 8.83
CA SER A 169 4.75 -6.32 9.96
C SER A 169 6.15 -5.97 9.47
N MET A 170 6.62 -4.79 9.85
CA MET A 170 7.99 -4.33 9.57
C MET A 170 8.96 -4.91 10.60
N GLN A 171 10.20 -5.14 10.19
CA GLN A 171 11.29 -5.63 11.04
C GLN A 171 12.10 -4.48 11.65
N ILE A 172 12.14 -3.34 10.97
CA ILE A 172 12.84 -2.11 11.37
C ILE A 172 11.91 -0.92 11.19
N PRO A 173 12.21 0.25 11.80
CA PRO A 173 11.33 1.42 11.72
C PRO A 173 11.03 1.85 10.28
N GLU A 174 12.05 1.77 9.40
CA GLU A 174 11.95 2.16 8.00
C GLU A 174 12.41 1.05 7.08
N GLU A 175 11.61 0.71 6.07
CA GLU A 175 11.99 -0.29 5.09
C GLU A 175 11.81 0.23 3.68
N GLN A 176 12.79 -0.05 2.83
CA GLN A 176 12.67 0.20 1.41
C GLN A 176 12.17 -1.06 0.71
N ARG A 177 10.99 -0.99 0.10
CA ARG A 177 10.32 -2.12 -0.55
C ARG A 177 10.01 -1.80 -2.01
N GLN A 178 10.04 -2.81 -2.86
CA GLN A 178 9.53 -2.69 -4.22
C GLN A 178 8.07 -3.12 -4.24
N ILE A 179 7.17 -2.23 -4.64
CA ILE A 179 5.73 -2.54 -4.64
C ILE A 179 5.32 -2.97 -6.03
N SER A 180 4.45 -3.97 -6.09
CA SER A 180 3.68 -4.34 -7.28
C SER A 180 2.20 -4.42 -6.92
N ILE A 181 1.34 -4.00 -7.84
CA ILE A 181 -0.10 -4.22 -7.76
C ILE A 181 -0.44 -5.49 -8.55
N GLU A 182 -1.26 -6.36 -7.97
CA GLU A 182 -1.86 -7.51 -8.63
C GLU A 182 -3.39 -7.38 -8.57
N ILE A 183 -4.04 -7.56 -9.71
CA ILE A 183 -5.48 -7.41 -9.87
C ILE A 183 -6.05 -8.73 -10.40
N ASP A 184 -6.93 -9.33 -9.59
CA ASP A 184 -7.69 -10.51 -9.97
C ASP A 184 -9.04 -10.05 -10.51
N TYR A 185 -9.39 -10.47 -11.73
CA TYR A 185 -10.64 -10.11 -12.38
C TYR A 185 -11.33 -11.30 -13.02
N GLN A 186 -12.63 -11.16 -13.24
CA GLN A 186 -13.48 -12.14 -13.87
C GLN A 186 -14.36 -11.51 -14.94
N ALA A 187 -14.56 -12.19 -16.06
CA ALA A 187 -15.50 -11.79 -17.11
C ALA A 187 -16.16 -13.02 -17.74
N ILE A 188 -17.16 -12.82 -18.60
CA ILE A 188 -17.78 -13.90 -19.37
C ILE A 188 -17.04 -14.01 -20.71
N LYS A 189 -16.48 -15.20 -20.98
CA LYS A 189 -15.82 -15.48 -22.26
C LYS A 189 -16.86 -15.79 -23.33
N LEU A 190 -16.61 -15.33 -24.55
CA LEU A 190 -17.41 -15.65 -25.73
C LEU A 190 -16.67 -16.61 -26.64
N LYS A 191 -17.42 -17.54 -27.23
CA LYS A 191 -16.98 -18.45 -28.27
C LYS A 191 -17.69 -18.11 -29.57
N LYS A 192 -16.89 -17.88 -30.60
CA LYS A 192 -17.36 -17.71 -31.99
C LYS A 192 -17.84 -19.05 -32.53
N VAL A 193 -19.10 -19.11 -32.95
CA VAL A 193 -19.71 -20.28 -33.58
C VAL A 193 -20.32 -19.87 -34.92
N LYS A 194 -20.37 -20.81 -35.87
CA LYS A 194 -21.02 -20.58 -37.16
C LYS A 194 -22.52 -20.44 -36.94
N SER A 195 -23.13 -19.41 -37.53
CA SER A 195 -24.59 -19.32 -37.60
C SER A 195 -25.08 -20.28 -38.67
N LEU A 196 -26.00 -21.17 -38.31
CA LEU A 196 -26.58 -22.17 -39.22
C LEU A 196 -28.08 -21.88 -39.44
N ASP A 197 -28.57 -22.10 -40.65
CA ASP A 197 -30.01 -22.03 -40.96
C ASP A 197 -30.75 -23.28 -40.47
N SER A 198 -32.06 -23.37 -40.74
CA SER A 198 -32.89 -24.52 -40.36
C SER A 198 -32.47 -25.84 -41.03
N GLU A 199 -31.67 -25.79 -42.11
CA GLU A 199 -31.11 -26.96 -42.80
C GLU A 199 -29.69 -27.31 -42.33
N GLY A 200 -29.13 -26.55 -41.39
CA GLY A 200 -27.77 -26.74 -40.90
C GLY A 200 -26.68 -26.17 -41.82
N LYS A 201 -27.04 -25.36 -42.83
CA LYS A 201 -26.07 -24.67 -43.70
C LYS A 201 -25.62 -23.36 -43.08
N GLN A 202 -24.37 -22.99 -43.35
CA GLN A 202 -23.80 -21.75 -42.84
C GLN A 202 -24.52 -20.53 -43.44
N ILE A 203 -25.07 -19.69 -42.58
CA ILE A 203 -25.70 -18.43 -42.98
C ILE A 203 -24.61 -17.48 -43.50
N THR A 204 -24.89 -16.82 -44.62
CA THR A 204 -24.06 -15.75 -45.18
C THR A 204 -24.83 -14.43 -45.22
N ASP A 205 -24.13 -13.32 -45.18
CA ASP A 205 -24.71 -11.99 -45.35
C ASP A 205 -24.96 -11.66 -46.84
N ALA A 206 -25.42 -10.43 -47.12
CA ALA A 206 -25.71 -9.95 -48.48
C ALA A 206 -24.48 -9.92 -49.42
N TYR A 207 -23.27 -10.01 -48.87
CA TYR A 207 -22.02 -10.04 -49.61
C TYR A 207 -21.41 -11.45 -49.66
N ASN A 208 -22.19 -12.47 -49.32
CA ASN A 208 -21.78 -13.87 -49.27
C ASN A 208 -20.66 -14.14 -48.24
N GLN A 209 -20.55 -13.31 -47.19
CA GLN A 209 -19.61 -13.53 -46.10
C GLN A 209 -20.26 -14.35 -44.97
N PRO A 210 -19.52 -15.26 -44.32
CA PRO A 210 -20.06 -16.10 -43.26
C PRO A 210 -20.50 -15.30 -42.03
N VAL A 211 -21.73 -15.52 -41.59
CA VAL A 211 -22.27 -14.94 -40.35
C VAL A 211 -21.88 -15.85 -39.17
N TYR A 212 -21.50 -15.20 -38.06
CA TYR A 212 -21.16 -15.88 -36.81
C TYR A 212 -22.07 -15.42 -35.68
N ALA A 213 -22.30 -16.33 -34.73
CA ALA A 213 -22.88 -16.01 -33.43
C ALA A 213 -21.80 -16.14 -32.35
N TYR A 214 -22.00 -15.43 -31.24
CA TYR A 214 -21.11 -15.46 -30.09
C TYR A 214 -21.89 -16.00 -28.90
N LEU A 215 -21.50 -17.19 -28.44
CA LEU A 215 -22.14 -17.88 -27.31
C LEU A 215 -21.25 -17.78 -26.07
N GLU A 216 -21.86 -17.80 -24.89
CA GLU A 216 -21.11 -17.83 -23.63
C GLU A 216 -20.31 -19.15 -23.50
N ASP A 217 -19.01 -19.03 -23.25
CA ASP A 217 -18.02 -20.12 -23.13
C ASP A 217 -17.50 -20.25 -21.69
N GLY A 218 -18.32 -19.80 -20.72
CA GLY A 218 -18.00 -19.83 -19.30
C GLY A 218 -17.31 -18.57 -18.75
N ALA A 219 -16.79 -18.70 -17.52
CA ALA A 219 -16.10 -17.63 -16.83
C ALA A 219 -14.61 -17.59 -17.23
N LEU A 220 -14.14 -16.42 -17.66
CA LEU A 220 -12.73 -16.08 -17.67
C LEU A 220 -12.36 -15.59 -16.27
N ILE A 221 -11.36 -16.21 -15.64
CA ILE A 221 -10.74 -15.73 -14.41
C ILE A 221 -9.27 -15.48 -14.73
N SER A 222 -8.82 -14.26 -14.49
CA SER A 222 -7.46 -13.86 -14.85
C SER A 222 -6.86 -12.95 -13.79
N LYS A 223 -5.55 -12.82 -13.86
CA LYS A 223 -4.72 -12.05 -12.95
C LYS A 223 -3.72 -11.26 -13.74
N ASP A 224 -3.47 -10.02 -13.37
CA ASP A 224 -2.39 -9.23 -13.94
C ASP A 224 -1.60 -8.51 -12.85
N LYS A 225 -0.30 -8.35 -13.08
CA LYS A 225 0.64 -7.78 -12.11
C LYS A 225 1.45 -6.67 -12.76
N LYS A 226 1.48 -5.51 -12.10
CA LYS A 226 2.29 -4.35 -12.51
C LYS A 226 3.20 -3.93 -11.38
N SER A 227 4.48 -3.75 -11.67
CA SER A 227 5.42 -3.14 -10.73
C SER A 227 5.16 -1.64 -10.67
N LEU A 228 5.11 -1.09 -9.46
CA LEU A 228 5.18 0.34 -9.23
C LEU A 228 6.65 0.78 -9.22
N ASN A 229 6.89 2.08 -9.07
CA ASN A 229 8.24 2.65 -9.01
C ASN A 229 9.22 1.83 -8.15
N ASN A 230 10.50 1.88 -8.56
CA ASN A 230 11.46 0.81 -8.24
C ASN A 230 11.71 0.59 -6.74
N LYS A 231 11.49 1.58 -5.86
CA LYS A 231 11.66 1.43 -4.41
C LYS A 231 10.92 2.52 -3.62
N ILE A 232 10.06 2.12 -2.68
CA ILE A 232 9.24 2.98 -1.83
C ILE A 232 9.61 2.76 -0.37
N TYR A 233 9.70 3.84 0.41
CA TYR A 233 9.92 3.76 1.85
C TYR A 233 8.60 3.53 2.58
N PHE A 234 8.61 2.60 3.53
CA PHE A 234 7.54 2.32 4.46
C PHE A 234 7.97 2.71 5.87
N LEU A 235 7.03 3.20 6.67
CA LEU A 235 7.22 3.60 8.06
C LEU A 235 6.24 2.87 8.96
N ASP A 236 6.73 2.28 10.06
CA ASP A 236 5.89 1.78 11.15
C ASP A 236 5.72 2.86 12.23
N PRO A 237 4.55 3.51 12.34
CA PRO A 237 4.34 4.56 13.32
C PRO A 237 4.30 4.05 14.76
N ASN A 238 4.10 2.74 14.96
CA ASN A 238 3.98 2.12 16.29
C ASN A 238 5.30 1.51 16.76
N TYR A 239 6.41 1.80 16.08
CA TYR A 239 7.71 1.21 16.43
C TYR A 239 8.12 1.45 17.90
N ASN A 240 7.79 2.61 18.48
CA ASN A 240 8.06 2.91 19.90
C ASN A 240 7.35 1.94 20.88
N GLU A 241 6.23 1.34 20.47
CA GLU A 241 5.45 0.42 21.30
C GLU A 241 5.97 -1.03 21.17
N LEU A 242 6.63 -1.34 20.05
CA LEU A 242 7.36 -2.58 19.84
C LEU A 242 8.70 -2.50 20.56
N LYS A 243 8.72 -2.93 21.83
CA LYS A 243 9.95 -3.13 22.62
C LYS A 243 10.88 -4.12 21.90
N ILE A 244 11.70 -3.65 20.98
CA ILE A 244 12.83 -4.41 20.44
C ILE A 244 14.02 -4.06 21.32
N ASP A 245 14.36 -5.00 22.20
CA ASP A 245 15.53 -4.93 23.06
C ASP A 245 16.79 -5.11 22.20
N PHE A 246 17.41 -4.00 21.81
CA PHE A 246 18.69 -4.00 21.10
C PHE A 246 19.88 -4.35 22.00
N SER A 247 19.66 -4.62 23.30
CA SER A 247 20.74 -4.95 24.25
C SER A 247 21.14 -6.42 24.26
N GLN A 248 20.50 -7.27 23.44
CA GLN A 248 20.90 -8.66 23.27
C GLN A 248 21.78 -8.85 22.03
N ASP A 249 23.00 -8.31 22.10
CA ASP A 249 24.20 -8.85 21.43
C ASP A 249 25.22 -9.15 22.54
#